data_AF-A0A937NAU5-F1
#
_entry.id   AF-A0A937NAU5-F1
#
_cell.length_a   1.000
_cell.length_b   1.000
_cell.length_c   1.000
_cell.angle_alpha   90.00
_cell.angle_beta   90.00
_cell.angle_gamma   90.00
#
_symmetry.space_group_name_H-M   'P 1'
#
loop_
_entity.id
_entity.type
_entity.pdbx_description
1 polymer ?
#
loop_
_entity_poly.entity_id
_entity_poly.type
_entity_poly.pdbx_seq_one_letter_code
_entity_poly.pdbx_strand_id
1 'polypeptide(L)'
;MNAIWQALVDAKLVPQELAVPDLSVSVAWGDDLLPGIIQTWIRHLSNSAESRTGSAGAVLAALLSQRQRGAKLTWGIPGFDERLSGEWLGTRLAWWPRGVPHGRRVGLVSSRLGQDLDRRKSWFTVLRAACMKLDPQRDILLTAGSTTTARFARRCGQLFGLRVLFVDIVDDQRTSLGRWTETAVLAHDHKNTSCDLVSMSPPLALDQGRNQVDSLVGLPDRDRATVALSDRLVALHVRPRGHLDHLLRARLTEPDFPAASIYLALGPELVRKELADQLMELGAVGWFVFDAAGQSDDAAPPPWPEARTADRRPAPVISLPDLRDWPYLTHCTRRRHGPWPDEDENEFLDDLILDRAGADHSALAALWRIVRSRRLIASADLVRGDTSVVSFTAVPLSEIHQLHAFRSHLGRWDFEPYGVCIRRDWLERRGARPVVYCDEQAWSDLAIEDRPFFQKKESKTPSGRLVDWTIEREWRHTGDVPLGEIPEDSALLCVPSESEAEQLAAISRWPVVVTRWG
;
A
#
# COMPACT_ATOMS: atom_id res chain seq x y z
N MET A 1 34.71 15.81 15.28
CA MET A 1 34.42 15.52 16.71
C MET A 1 33.42 16.52 17.32
N ASN A 2 33.72 17.82 17.42
CA ASN A 2 32.83 18.81 18.07
C ASN A 2 31.39 18.82 17.53
N ALA A 3 31.22 18.69 16.22
CA ALA A 3 29.92 18.85 15.60
C ALA A 3 29.01 17.60 15.77
N ILE A 4 29.60 16.40 15.82
CA ILE A 4 28.88 15.16 16.17
C ILE A 4 28.49 15.16 17.64
N TRP A 5 29.40 15.65 18.50
CA TRP A 5 29.10 15.81 19.92
C TRP A 5 27.89 16.71 20.13
N GLN A 6 27.83 17.85 19.43
CA GLN A 6 26.66 18.72 19.47
C GLN A 6 25.39 18.00 18.99
N ALA A 7 25.46 17.23 17.90
CA ALA A 7 24.32 16.44 17.44
C ALA A 7 23.85 15.41 18.48
N LEU A 8 24.76 14.78 19.23
CA LEU A 8 24.41 13.87 20.32
C LEU A 8 23.77 14.59 21.51
N VAL A 9 24.21 15.82 21.83
CA VAL A 9 23.58 16.69 22.84
C VAL A 9 22.17 17.06 22.39
N ASP A 10 22.01 17.52 21.14
CA ASP A 10 20.71 17.92 20.57
C ASP A 10 19.74 16.73 20.48
N ALA A 11 20.27 15.53 20.28
CA ALA A 11 19.54 14.27 20.31
C ALA A 11 19.19 13.80 21.74
N LYS A 12 19.63 14.52 22.79
CA LYS A 12 19.52 14.12 24.20
C LYS A 12 20.16 12.74 24.49
N LEU A 13 21.13 12.34 23.68
CA LEU A 13 21.84 11.08 23.83
C LEU A 13 23.04 11.21 24.76
N VAL A 14 23.55 12.41 24.99
CA VAL A 14 24.56 12.72 26.01
C VAL A 14 24.09 13.90 26.87
N PRO A 15 24.52 13.99 28.14
CA PRO A 15 24.20 15.12 29.03
C PRO A 15 24.71 16.46 28.47
N GLN A 16 23.91 17.52 28.61
CA GLN A 16 24.24 18.86 28.11
C GLN A 16 25.34 19.55 28.94
N GLU A 17 25.48 19.15 30.21
CA GLU A 17 26.38 19.77 31.20
C GLU A 17 27.85 19.34 31.03
N LEU A 18 28.14 18.42 30.12
CA LEU A 18 29.50 17.95 29.87
C LEU A 18 30.25 18.89 28.92
N ALA A 19 31.23 19.61 29.49
CA ALA A 19 32.02 20.62 28.79
C ALA A 19 33.02 20.09 27.74
N VAL A 20 33.34 18.79 27.76
CA VAL A 20 34.37 18.20 26.88
C VAL A 20 33.81 17.01 26.11
N PRO A 21 33.98 16.95 24.77
CA PRO A 21 33.70 15.75 24.00
C PRO A 21 34.68 14.65 24.42
N ASP A 22 34.19 13.69 25.19
CA ASP A 22 34.96 12.52 25.57
C ASP A 22 34.11 11.27 25.31
N LEU A 23 34.03 10.89 24.04
CA LEU A 23 33.64 9.54 23.66
C LEU A 23 34.91 8.70 23.74
N SER A 24 34.97 7.77 24.68
CA SER A 24 36.07 6.82 24.84
C SER A 24 36.16 5.78 23.70
N VAL A 25 35.52 6.07 22.57
CA VAL A 25 35.40 5.22 21.38
C VAL A 25 35.78 6.01 20.14
N SER A 26 36.23 5.29 19.10
CA SER A 26 36.42 5.88 17.78
C SER A 26 35.12 6.52 17.29
N VAL A 27 35.25 7.68 16.63
CA VAL A 27 34.15 8.44 16.05
C VAL A 27 34.39 8.55 14.54
N ALA A 28 34.66 7.42 13.89
CA ALA A 28 34.75 7.36 12.43
C ALA A 28 33.38 7.09 11.82
N TRP A 29 33.26 7.35 10.51
CA TRP A 29 32.04 7.05 9.77
C TRP A 29 31.71 5.55 9.83
N GLY A 30 30.47 5.21 10.18
CA GLY A 30 30.00 3.84 10.38
C GLY A 30 30.29 3.23 11.75
N ASP A 31 31.04 3.91 12.63
CA ASP A 31 31.32 3.39 13.97
C ASP A 31 30.08 3.37 14.87
N ASP A 32 30.00 2.38 15.75
CA ASP A 32 28.96 2.28 16.79
C ASP A 32 29.31 3.20 17.96
N LEU A 33 28.53 4.27 18.10
CA LEU A 33 28.66 5.30 19.13
C LEU A 33 28.04 4.85 20.47
N LEU A 34 27.17 3.84 20.47
CA LEU A 34 26.39 3.46 21.66
C LEU A 34 27.25 3.10 22.87
N PRO A 35 28.36 2.34 22.74
CA PRO A 35 29.23 2.04 23.89
C PRO A 35 29.85 3.30 24.51
N GLY A 36 30.28 4.26 23.70
CA GLY A 36 30.84 5.53 24.16
C GLY A 36 29.81 6.37 24.89
N ILE A 37 28.60 6.48 24.34
CA ILE A 37 27.47 7.19 24.94
C ILE A 37 27.11 6.60 26.32
N ILE A 38 27.04 5.28 26.44
CA ILE A 38 26.76 4.60 27.71
C ILE A 38 27.84 4.93 28.75
N GLN A 39 29.12 4.90 28.37
CA GLN A 39 30.22 5.24 29.28
C GLN A 39 30.15 6.71 29.73
N THR A 40 29.75 7.61 28.84
CA THR A 40 29.51 9.02 29.16
C THR A 40 28.40 9.19 30.22
N TRP A 41 27.27 8.48 30.08
CA TRP A 41 26.22 8.48 31.09
C TRP A 41 26.64 7.88 32.43
N ILE A 42 27.40 6.77 32.42
CA ILE A 42 27.92 6.14 33.65
C ILE A 42 28.81 7.12 34.42
N ARG A 43 29.71 7.82 33.72
CA ARG A 43 30.59 8.83 34.35
C ARG A 43 29.81 10.03 34.87
N HIS A 44 28.84 10.54 34.09
CA HIS A 44 27.99 11.65 34.52
C HIS A 44 27.26 11.32 35.83
N LEU A 45 26.58 10.18 35.91
CA LEU A 45 25.87 9.73 37.12
C LEU A 45 26.80 9.36 38.29
N SER A 46 28.08 9.12 38.03
CA SER A 46 29.06 8.89 39.10
C SER A 46 29.59 10.20 39.69
N ASN A 47 29.53 11.30 38.94
CA ASN A 47 30.04 12.61 39.32
C ASN A 47 28.93 13.60 39.73
N SER A 48 27.67 13.32 39.41
CA SER A 48 26.52 14.15 39.79
C SER A 48 25.90 13.69 41.10
N ALA A 49 25.29 14.62 41.84
CA ALA A 49 24.45 14.29 43.01
C ALA A 49 23.07 13.72 42.61
N GLU A 50 22.83 13.51 41.32
CA GLU A 50 21.58 12.94 40.82
C GLU A 50 21.49 11.44 41.14
N SER A 51 20.31 11.01 41.59
CA SER A 51 20.05 9.60 41.87
C SER A 51 20.00 8.78 40.58
N ARG A 52 20.50 7.53 40.63
CA ARG A 52 20.28 6.49 39.61
C ARG A 52 18.80 6.19 39.34
N THR A 53 17.89 6.72 40.16
CA THR A 53 16.42 6.60 40.01
C THR A 53 15.77 7.79 39.30
N GLY A 54 16.54 8.80 38.87
CA GLY A 54 16.04 9.96 38.12
C GLY A 54 15.95 9.75 36.60
N SER A 55 15.59 10.80 35.86
CA SER A 55 15.45 10.78 34.39
C SER A 55 16.73 10.31 33.69
N ALA A 56 17.90 10.79 34.11
CA ALA A 56 19.21 10.36 33.62
C ALA A 56 19.46 8.85 33.83
N GLY A 57 19.05 8.32 34.99
CA GLY A 57 19.11 6.89 35.29
C GLY A 57 18.21 6.05 34.39
N ALA A 58 17.01 6.55 34.08
CA ALA A 58 16.08 5.88 33.15
C ALA A 58 16.63 5.83 31.72
N VAL A 59 17.26 6.91 31.23
CA VAL A 59 17.93 6.94 29.92
C VAL A 59 19.06 5.92 29.86
N LEU A 60 19.95 5.90 30.87
CA LEU A 60 21.04 4.91 30.92
C LEU A 60 20.50 3.47 30.95
N ALA A 61 19.47 3.20 31.76
CA ALA A 61 18.86 1.88 31.84
C ALA A 61 18.27 1.44 30.48
N ALA A 62 17.58 2.35 29.79
CA ALA A 62 17.05 2.09 28.45
C ALA A 62 18.17 1.78 27.44
N LEU A 63 19.23 2.60 27.39
CA LEU A 63 20.37 2.38 26.48
C LEU A 63 21.10 1.07 26.75
N LEU A 64 21.30 0.72 28.03
CA LEU A 64 21.88 -0.57 28.43
C LEU A 64 21.00 -1.74 27.98
N SER A 65 19.68 -1.63 28.17
CA SER A 65 18.73 -2.66 27.73
C SER A 65 18.76 -2.85 26.20
N GLN A 66 18.78 -1.75 25.44
CA GLN A 66 18.87 -1.83 23.98
C GLN A 66 20.19 -2.45 23.52
N ARG A 67 21.32 -2.06 24.12
CA ARG A 67 22.62 -2.66 23.79
C ARG A 67 22.65 -4.16 24.09
N GLN A 68 22.05 -4.61 25.18
CA GLN A 68 21.94 -6.04 25.51
C GLN A 68 21.13 -6.81 24.46
N ARG A 69 20.17 -6.16 23.79
CA ARG A 69 19.39 -6.72 22.66
C ARG A 69 20.16 -6.69 21.34
N GLY A 70 21.41 -6.23 21.33
CA GLY A 70 22.26 -6.14 20.14
C GLY A 70 22.12 -4.84 19.35
N ALA A 71 21.45 -3.83 19.90
CA ALA A 71 21.25 -2.57 19.21
C ALA A 71 22.57 -1.81 18.98
N LYS A 72 22.63 -1.03 17.89
CA LYS A 72 23.75 -0.16 17.55
C LYS A 72 23.24 1.23 17.19
N LEU A 73 24.03 2.24 17.51
CA LEU A 73 23.80 3.61 17.05
C LEU A 73 25.03 4.06 16.28
N THR A 74 24.90 4.28 14.98
CA THR A 74 26.05 4.60 14.13
C THR A 74 26.04 6.04 13.65
N TRP A 75 27.23 6.60 13.46
CA TRP A 75 27.38 7.81 12.66
C TRP A 75 27.33 7.45 11.18
N GLY A 76 26.26 7.82 10.49
CA GLY A 76 26.02 7.39 9.12
C GLY A 76 25.62 5.92 8.99
N ILE A 77 25.69 5.40 7.77
CA ILE A 77 25.31 4.02 7.44
C ILE A 77 26.59 3.20 7.23
N PRO A 78 26.84 2.14 8.03
CA PRO A 78 28.03 1.31 7.86
C PRO A 78 28.09 0.68 6.47
N GLY A 79 29.28 0.67 5.86
CA GLY A 79 29.48 0.17 4.50
C GLY A 79 28.83 1.03 3.42
N PHE A 80 28.51 2.28 3.71
CA PHE A 80 28.12 3.30 2.72
C PHE A 80 29.06 4.49 2.84
N ASP A 81 29.45 5.07 1.70
CA ASP A 81 30.43 6.15 1.65
C ASP A 81 29.94 7.44 2.34
N GLU A 82 30.83 8.13 3.04
CA GLU A 82 30.49 9.35 3.80
C GLU A 82 30.03 10.48 2.87
N ARG A 83 30.77 10.72 1.78
CA ARG A 83 30.47 11.80 0.83
C ARG A 83 29.13 11.53 0.17
N LEU A 84 28.94 10.33 -0.37
CA LEU A 84 27.67 9.93 -0.98
C LEU A 84 26.52 10.02 0.02
N SER A 85 26.71 9.62 1.28
CA SER A 85 25.66 9.78 2.29
C SER A 85 25.31 11.23 2.56
N GLY A 86 26.29 12.12 2.68
CA GLY A 86 26.04 13.56 2.84
C GLY A 86 25.23 14.14 1.68
N GLU A 87 25.63 13.82 0.45
CA GLU A 87 24.97 14.32 -0.76
C GLU A 87 23.57 13.70 -1.00
N TRP A 88 23.44 12.39 -0.78
CA TRP A 88 22.22 11.64 -1.09
C TRP A 88 21.21 11.58 0.02
N LEU A 89 21.60 11.73 1.28
CA LEU A 89 20.69 11.58 2.42
C LEU A 89 20.85 12.71 3.43
N GLY A 90 21.92 13.50 3.34
CA GLY A 90 22.39 14.30 4.46
C GLY A 90 23.10 13.42 5.50
N THR A 91 24.03 14.03 6.22
CA THR A 91 24.70 13.40 7.35
C THR A 91 23.68 13.11 8.44
N ARG A 92 23.56 11.85 8.86
CA ARG A 92 22.52 11.40 9.83
C ARG A 92 23.11 10.44 10.87
N LEU A 93 22.43 10.34 12.01
CA LEU A 93 22.58 9.21 12.92
C LEU A 93 21.67 8.07 12.44
N ALA A 94 22.12 6.83 12.60
CA ALA A 94 21.33 5.65 12.25
C ALA A 94 21.21 4.70 13.45
N TRP A 95 19.96 4.40 13.81
CA TRP A 95 19.62 3.47 14.88
C TRP A 95 19.29 2.10 14.31
N TRP A 96 19.95 1.07 14.83
CA TRP A 96 19.81 -0.33 14.42
C TRP A 96 19.37 -1.16 15.61
N PRO A 97 18.06 -1.38 15.83
CA PRO A 97 17.56 -2.05 17.03
C PRO A 97 18.07 -3.48 17.23
N ARG A 98 18.44 -4.16 16.13
CA ARG A 98 18.93 -5.56 16.12
C ARG A 98 20.34 -5.68 15.55
N GLY A 99 21.09 -4.57 15.57
CA GLY A 99 22.41 -4.46 14.98
C GLY A 99 22.37 -4.28 13.46
N VAL A 100 23.55 -4.07 12.89
CA VAL A 100 23.72 -3.79 11.46
C VAL A 100 23.71 -5.12 10.70
N PRO A 101 22.75 -5.36 9.80
CA PRO A 101 22.67 -6.62 9.08
C PRO A 101 23.81 -6.73 8.07
N HIS A 102 24.46 -7.90 8.04
CA HIS A 102 25.43 -8.22 7.00
C HIS A 102 24.75 -8.84 5.78
N GLY A 103 25.19 -8.44 4.59
CA GLY A 103 24.71 -8.94 3.31
C GLY A 103 24.71 -7.85 2.25
N ARG A 104 24.49 -8.25 1.00
CA ARG A 104 24.32 -7.34 -0.13
C ARG A 104 22.89 -6.81 -0.13
N ARG A 105 22.73 -5.49 -0.09
CA ARG A 105 21.46 -4.78 -0.11
C ARG A 105 20.95 -4.72 -1.55
N VAL A 106 19.79 -5.32 -1.81
CA VAL A 106 19.13 -5.28 -3.11
C VAL A 106 17.83 -4.49 -2.98
N GLY A 107 17.79 -3.31 -3.59
CA GLY A 107 16.59 -2.47 -3.59
C GLY A 107 15.65 -2.81 -4.73
N LEU A 108 14.36 -2.77 -4.45
CA LEU A 108 13.30 -2.81 -5.46
C LEU A 108 12.64 -1.44 -5.53
N VAL A 109 12.60 -0.84 -6.71
CA VAL A 109 12.01 0.48 -6.93
C VAL A 109 10.99 0.46 -8.05
N SER A 110 9.95 1.26 -7.87
CA SER A 110 8.89 1.41 -8.86
C SER A 110 8.21 2.76 -8.73
N SER A 111 7.92 3.38 -9.87
CA SER A 111 6.94 4.46 -9.95
C SER A 111 5.56 3.96 -9.52
N ARG A 112 4.69 4.87 -9.07
CA ARG A 112 3.34 4.55 -8.58
C ARG A 112 2.54 3.75 -9.60
N LEU A 113 1.87 2.68 -9.16
CA LEU A 113 1.14 1.73 -10.02
C LEU A 113 -0.30 2.13 -10.33
N GLY A 114 -0.86 3.09 -9.58
CA GLY A 114 -2.29 3.38 -9.58
C GLY A 114 -3.04 2.46 -8.63
N GLN A 115 -4.37 2.39 -8.81
CA GLN A 115 -5.28 1.67 -7.91
C GLN A 115 -5.66 0.27 -8.42
N ASP A 116 -5.57 0.02 -9.74
CA ASP A 116 -5.90 -1.27 -10.36
C ASP A 116 -4.68 -2.20 -10.36
N LEU A 117 -4.38 -2.78 -9.19
CA LEU A 117 -3.17 -3.59 -9.01
C LEU A 117 -3.25 -4.95 -9.69
N ASP A 118 -4.43 -5.58 -9.70
CA ASP A 118 -4.73 -6.81 -10.42
C ASP A 118 -4.42 -6.72 -11.93
N ARG A 119 -4.47 -5.52 -12.50
CA ARG A 119 -4.09 -5.26 -13.90
C ARG A 119 -2.58 -5.18 -14.12
N ARG A 120 -1.76 -5.19 -13.06
CA ARG A 120 -0.29 -5.06 -13.13
C ARG A 120 0.41 -6.42 -13.13
N LYS A 121 -0.13 -7.41 -13.87
CA LYS A 121 0.41 -8.79 -13.92
C LYS A 121 1.89 -8.84 -14.31
N SER A 122 2.26 -8.05 -15.33
CA SER A 122 3.65 -7.90 -15.80
C SER A 122 4.58 -7.45 -14.67
N TRP A 123 4.15 -6.47 -13.88
CA TRP A 123 4.89 -5.93 -12.75
C TRP A 123 5.09 -6.97 -11.64
N PHE A 124 4.03 -7.70 -11.28
CA PHE A 124 4.11 -8.76 -10.26
C PHE A 124 4.96 -9.95 -10.71
N THR A 125 4.92 -10.28 -12.00
CA THR A 125 5.77 -11.33 -12.60
C THR A 125 7.25 -10.98 -12.45
N VAL A 126 7.63 -9.74 -12.77
CA VAL A 126 9.01 -9.26 -12.59
C VAL A 126 9.39 -9.16 -11.12
N LEU A 127 8.51 -8.64 -10.25
CA LEU A 127 8.74 -8.60 -8.81
C LEU A 127 9.07 -10.01 -8.28
N ARG A 128 8.23 -10.98 -8.60
CA ARG A 128 8.41 -12.39 -8.20
C ARG A 128 9.73 -12.94 -8.74
N ALA A 129 10.00 -12.75 -10.03
CA ALA A 129 11.25 -13.20 -10.64
C ALA A 129 12.50 -12.55 -10.02
N ALA A 130 12.39 -11.28 -9.58
CA ALA A 130 13.49 -10.57 -8.95
C ALA A 130 13.78 -11.18 -7.57
N CYS A 131 12.74 -11.39 -6.77
CA CYS A 131 12.84 -12.01 -5.44
C CYS A 131 13.36 -13.44 -5.52
N MET A 132 12.89 -14.26 -6.46
CA MET A 132 13.34 -15.65 -6.64
C MET A 132 14.82 -15.77 -7.05
N LYS A 133 15.41 -14.72 -7.61
CA LYS A 133 16.83 -14.68 -7.99
C LYS A 133 17.76 -14.26 -6.84
N LEU A 134 17.21 -13.75 -5.73
CA LEU A 134 18.00 -13.36 -4.58
C LEU A 134 18.48 -14.58 -3.82
N ASP A 135 19.71 -14.52 -3.32
CA ASP A 135 20.28 -15.54 -2.44
C ASP A 135 19.86 -15.25 -0.99
N PRO A 136 19.02 -16.07 -0.33
CA PRO A 136 18.53 -15.79 1.01
C PRO A 136 19.63 -15.71 2.08
N GLN A 137 20.83 -16.24 1.81
CA GLN A 137 21.96 -16.20 2.75
C GLN A 137 22.83 -14.95 2.57
N ARG A 138 22.81 -14.33 1.38
CA ARG A 138 23.72 -13.23 1.02
C ARG A 138 23.01 -11.92 0.75
N ASP A 139 21.79 -11.97 0.25
CA ASP A 139 21.02 -10.82 -0.18
C ASP A 139 20.03 -10.38 0.90
N ILE A 140 19.92 -9.06 1.07
CA ILE A 140 18.93 -8.41 1.92
C ILE A 140 18.09 -7.52 1.03
N LEU A 141 16.78 -7.75 1.04
CA LEU A 141 15.84 -6.93 0.31
C LEU A 141 15.66 -5.57 1.01
N LEU A 142 16.08 -4.49 0.37
CA LEU A 142 16.01 -3.14 0.91
C LEU A 142 14.72 -2.45 0.46
N THR A 143 14.00 -1.84 1.39
CA THR A 143 12.87 -0.97 1.09
C THR A 143 12.71 0.14 2.12
N ALA A 144 12.11 1.27 1.74
CA ALA A 144 11.73 2.34 2.67
C ALA A 144 10.20 2.47 2.79
N GLY A 145 9.73 3.02 3.92
CA GLY A 145 8.30 3.26 4.16
C GLY A 145 7.67 4.18 3.12
N SER A 146 6.39 3.96 2.80
CA SER A 146 5.60 4.75 1.84
C SER A 146 6.12 4.78 0.39
N THR A 147 7.12 3.98 0.06
CA THR A 147 7.51 3.71 -1.33
C THR A 147 6.51 2.76 -1.98
N THR A 148 6.39 2.79 -3.32
CA THR A 148 5.46 1.92 -4.06
C THR A 148 5.70 0.43 -3.76
N THR A 149 6.96 0.03 -3.59
CA THR A 149 7.38 -1.36 -3.40
C THR A 149 7.31 -1.83 -1.94
N ALA A 150 7.15 -0.93 -0.97
CA ALA A 150 7.32 -1.22 0.46
C ALA A 150 6.55 -2.44 0.98
N ARG A 151 5.22 -2.45 0.78
CA ARG A 151 4.38 -3.54 1.27
C ARG A 151 4.64 -4.85 0.54
N PHE A 152 4.94 -4.77 -0.76
CA PHE A 152 5.22 -5.94 -1.58
C PHE A 152 6.58 -6.56 -1.23
N ALA A 153 7.62 -5.74 -1.04
CA ALA A 153 8.93 -6.19 -0.61
C ALA A 153 8.87 -6.88 0.77
N ARG A 154 8.13 -6.30 1.72
CA ARG A 154 7.90 -6.94 3.02
C ARG A 154 7.21 -8.30 2.89
N ARG A 155 6.17 -8.39 2.05
CA ARG A 155 5.47 -9.66 1.84
C ARG A 155 6.33 -10.69 1.10
N CYS A 156 7.09 -10.27 0.08
CA CYS A 156 8.08 -11.10 -0.60
C CYS A 156 9.14 -11.64 0.38
N GLY A 157 9.57 -10.84 1.36
CA GLY A 157 10.45 -11.32 2.44
C GLY A 157 9.92 -12.58 3.12
N GLN A 158 8.63 -12.58 3.45
CA GLN A 158 7.97 -13.70 4.11
C GLN A 158 7.74 -14.87 3.15
N LEU A 159 7.24 -14.61 1.94
CA LEU A 159 6.92 -15.64 0.95
C LEU A 159 8.15 -16.39 0.42
N PHE A 160 9.26 -15.69 0.22
CA PHE A 160 10.48 -16.25 -0.38
C PHE A 160 11.58 -16.51 0.65
N GLY A 161 11.31 -16.33 1.94
CA GLY A 161 12.30 -16.53 3.02
C GLY A 161 13.48 -15.55 2.95
N LEU A 162 13.26 -14.34 2.44
CA LEU A 162 14.30 -13.32 2.28
C LEU A 162 14.34 -12.40 3.50
N ARG A 163 15.55 -12.01 3.90
CA ARG A 163 15.73 -10.95 4.89
C ARG A 163 15.35 -9.62 4.27
N VAL A 164 14.58 -8.82 5.00
CA VAL A 164 14.16 -7.47 4.57
C VAL A 164 14.77 -6.44 5.50
N LEU A 165 15.48 -5.45 4.95
CA LEU A 165 15.89 -4.24 5.66
C LEU A 165 14.92 -3.11 5.32
N PHE A 166 14.14 -2.70 6.31
CA PHE A 166 13.24 -1.57 6.24
C PHE A 166 13.94 -0.30 6.69
N VAL A 167 13.95 0.71 5.83
CA VAL A 167 14.49 2.04 6.10
C VAL A 167 13.37 2.96 6.53
N ASP A 168 13.42 3.36 7.80
CA ASP A 168 12.57 4.41 8.36
C ASP A 168 13.38 5.70 8.40
N ILE A 169 13.07 6.64 7.50
CA ILE A 169 13.78 7.91 7.39
C ILE A 169 12.83 9.04 7.76
N VAL A 170 13.27 9.88 8.69
CA VAL A 170 12.52 11.08 9.06
C VAL A 170 12.62 12.10 7.93
N ASP A 171 11.52 12.26 7.20
CA ASP A 171 11.32 13.16 6.05
C ASP A 171 10.90 14.58 6.49
N ASP A 172 10.44 14.73 7.74
CA ASP A 172 9.93 16.00 8.28
C ASP A 172 11.04 16.81 8.96
N GLN A 173 11.39 17.96 8.38
CA GLN A 173 12.32 18.93 8.96
C GLN A 173 11.86 19.49 10.32
N ARG A 174 10.59 19.28 10.72
CA ARG A 174 10.06 19.70 12.03
C ARG A 174 10.32 18.69 13.14
N THR A 175 10.67 17.45 12.80
CA THR A 175 11.02 16.47 13.83
C THR A 175 12.42 16.79 14.35
N SER A 176 12.53 17.10 15.64
CA SER A 176 13.82 17.35 16.28
C SER A 176 14.58 16.04 16.53
N LEU A 177 15.91 16.13 16.67
CA LEU A 177 16.75 14.99 17.04
C LEU A 177 16.31 14.37 18.38
N GLY A 178 15.99 15.18 19.39
CA GLY A 178 15.48 14.68 20.66
C GLY A 178 14.17 13.90 20.52
N ARG A 179 13.22 14.37 19.71
CA ARG A 179 11.97 13.63 19.44
C ARG A 179 12.24 12.31 18.73
N TRP A 180 13.14 12.31 17.74
CA TRP A 180 13.56 11.08 17.07
C TRP A 180 14.18 10.08 18.05
N THR A 181 15.07 10.51 18.95
CA THR A 181 15.67 9.65 19.99
C THR A 181 14.60 9.03 20.89
N GLU A 182 13.64 9.82 21.35
CA GLU A 182 12.54 9.35 22.20
C GLU A 182 11.70 8.27 21.49
N THR A 183 11.39 8.46 20.20
CA THR A 183 10.54 7.52 19.45
C THR A 183 11.27 6.33 18.83
N ALA A 184 12.54 6.48 18.47
CA ALA A 184 13.30 5.48 17.74
C ALA A 184 14.31 4.75 18.62
N VAL A 185 15.02 5.43 19.53
CA VAL A 185 16.12 4.84 20.30
C VAL A 185 15.65 4.35 21.68
N LEU A 186 14.88 5.19 22.38
CA LEU A 186 14.45 4.94 23.76
C LEU A 186 13.09 4.21 23.85
N ALA A 187 12.38 4.08 22.73
CA ALA A 187 11.14 3.31 22.67
C ALA A 187 11.42 1.84 23.00
N HIS A 188 10.74 1.32 24.02
CA HIS A 188 10.96 -0.06 24.51
C HIS A 188 10.33 -1.12 23.59
N ASP A 189 9.40 -0.69 22.74
CA ASP A 189 8.51 -1.54 21.95
C ASP A 189 8.74 -1.31 20.46
N HIS A 190 9.91 -1.75 19.98
CA HIS A 190 10.02 -2.06 18.57
C HIS A 190 9.13 -3.28 18.34
N LYS A 191 7.87 -3.04 17.95
CA LYS A 191 6.91 -4.08 17.57
C LYS A 191 7.67 -5.19 16.85
N ASN A 192 7.46 -6.44 17.27
CA ASN A 192 8.11 -7.62 16.72
C ASN A 192 7.87 -7.65 15.20
N THR A 193 8.77 -7.02 14.44
CA THR A 193 8.69 -6.90 13.01
C THR A 193 9.56 -8.00 12.45
N SER A 194 9.03 -8.75 11.48
CA SER A 194 9.77 -9.78 10.76
C SER A 194 10.89 -9.23 9.86
N CYS A 195 11.17 -7.93 9.93
CA CYS A 195 12.13 -7.23 9.08
C CYS A 195 13.22 -6.58 9.94
N ASP A 196 14.46 -6.56 9.44
CA ASP A 196 15.51 -5.71 9.98
C ASP A 196 15.10 -4.25 9.78
N LEU A 197 15.45 -3.37 10.73
CA LEU A 197 15.04 -1.97 10.74
C LEU A 197 16.27 -1.10 10.90
N VAL A 198 16.33 -0.02 10.12
CA VAL A 198 17.17 1.13 10.40
C VAL A 198 16.29 2.37 10.50
N SER A 199 16.38 3.09 11.61
CA SER A 199 15.76 4.41 11.76
C SER A 199 16.83 5.48 11.60
N MET A 200 16.63 6.38 10.65
CA MET A 200 17.57 7.45 10.33
C MET A 200 17.05 8.77 10.90
N SER A 201 17.89 9.47 11.65
CA SER A 201 17.57 10.78 12.23
C SER A 201 17.27 11.81 11.15
N PRO A 202 16.67 12.96 11.48
CA PRO A 202 16.77 14.17 10.65
C PRO A 202 18.24 14.46 10.24
N PRO A 203 18.48 15.16 9.11
CA PRO A 203 19.82 15.61 8.74
C PRO A 203 20.45 16.43 9.87
N LEU A 204 21.71 16.15 10.17
CA LEU A 204 22.50 16.90 11.13
C LEU A 204 22.92 18.23 10.48
N ALA A 205 23.03 19.30 11.27
CA ALA A 205 23.48 20.61 10.81
C ALA A 205 24.98 20.66 10.41
N LEU A 206 25.59 19.50 10.15
CA LEU A 206 26.99 19.32 9.75
C LEU A 206 27.24 19.68 8.29
N ASP A 207 26.19 19.66 7.48
CA ASP A 207 26.27 19.85 6.03
C ASP A 207 26.06 21.31 5.61
N GLN A 208 26.15 22.28 6.53
CA GLN A 208 26.10 23.71 6.16
C GLN A 208 27.28 24.04 5.23
N GLY A 209 27.01 24.05 3.91
CA GLY A 209 28.00 24.27 2.85
C GLY A 209 28.32 23.06 1.97
N ARG A 210 27.81 21.84 2.29
CA ARG A 210 27.82 20.72 1.33
C ARG A 210 26.60 20.87 0.42
N ASN A 211 26.84 21.18 -0.87
CA ASN A 211 25.77 21.28 -1.84
C ASN A 211 25.18 19.90 -2.06
N GLN A 212 23.89 19.74 -1.75
CA GLN A 212 23.11 18.63 -2.27
C GLN A 212 23.24 18.65 -3.79
N VAL A 213 23.41 17.48 -4.41
CA VAL A 213 23.43 17.40 -5.87
C VAL A 213 22.13 18.02 -6.39
N ASP A 214 22.21 19.02 -7.26
CA ASP A 214 21.05 19.78 -7.74
C ASP A 214 19.94 18.86 -8.30
N SER A 215 20.32 17.73 -8.90
CA SER A 215 19.40 16.72 -9.41
C SER A 215 18.58 15.98 -8.35
N LEU A 216 18.95 16.07 -7.06
CA LEU A 216 18.28 15.42 -5.94
C LEU A 216 17.35 16.35 -5.15
N VAL A 217 17.40 17.67 -5.43
CA VAL A 217 16.59 18.67 -4.73
C VAL A 217 15.10 18.41 -4.98
N GLY A 218 14.32 18.39 -3.90
CA GLY A 218 12.87 18.15 -3.95
C GLY A 218 12.45 16.68 -4.14
N LEU A 219 13.41 15.74 -4.24
CA LEU A 219 13.11 14.31 -4.31
C LEU A 219 12.91 13.72 -2.90
N PRO A 220 11.95 12.80 -2.70
CA PRO A 220 11.66 12.25 -1.37
C PRO A 220 12.84 11.47 -0.76
N ASP A 221 13.11 11.70 0.53
CA ASP A 221 14.24 11.06 1.23
C ASP A 221 14.13 9.52 1.26
N ARG A 222 12.92 8.98 1.34
CA ARG A 222 12.68 7.52 1.27
C ARG A 222 13.10 6.89 -0.07
N ASP A 223 12.86 7.60 -1.16
CA ASP A 223 13.20 7.12 -2.50
C ASP A 223 14.72 7.25 -2.68
N ARG A 224 15.30 8.38 -2.25
CA ARG A 224 16.76 8.59 -2.20
C ARG A 224 17.46 7.52 -1.37
N ALA A 225 16.95 7.17 -0.19
CA ALA A 225 17.53 6.14 0.68
C ALA A 225 17.48 4.75 0.05
N THR A 226 16.35 4.38 -0.55
CA THR A 226 16.23 3.08 -1.23
C THR A 226 17.20 3.00 -2.41
N VAL A 227 17.34 4.06 -3.19
CA VAL A 227 18.26 4.11 -4.33
C VAL A 227 19.72 4.17 -3.87
N ALA A 228 20.09 5.02 -2.91
CA ALA A 228 21.48 5.21 -2.50
C ALA A 228 22.05 4.00 -1.74
N LEU A 229 21.29 3.44 -0.80
CA LEU A 229 21.80 2.38 0.09
C LEU A 229 21.79 0.99 -0.55
N SER A 230 21.28 0.86 -1.77
CA SER A 230 21.24 -0.41 -2.49
C SER A 230 22.56 -0.71 -3.17
N ASP A 231 23.16 -1.86 -2.92
CA ASP A 231 24.33 -2.35 -3.68
C ASP A 231 23.91 -2.79 -5.09
N ARG A 232 22.68 -3.31 -5.22
CA ARG A 232 22.00 -3.55 -6.52
C ARG A 232 20.57 -3.04 -6.48
N LEU A 233 20.10 -2.52 -7.60
CA LEU A 233 18.77 -1.94 -7.71
C LEU A 233 18.02 -2.59 -8.87
N VAL A 234 16.78 -3.01 -8.64
CA VAL A 234 15.88 -3.49 -9.71
C VAL A 234 14.75 -2.47 -9.86
N ALA A 235 14.68 -1.83 -11.01
CA ALA A 235 13.63 -0.90 -11.37
C ALA A 235 12.53 -1.63 -12.16
N LEU A 236 11.37 -1.79 -11.52
CA LEU A 236 10.25 -2.57 -12.07
C LEU A 236 9.42 -1.77 -13.06
N HIS A 237 9.04 -0.55 -12.69
CA HIS A 237 8.32 0.38 -13.57
C HIS A 237 8.85 1.80 -13.35
N VAL A 238 9.16 2.51 -14.44
CA VAL A 238 9.71 3.87 -14.39
C VAL A 238 8.91 4.77 -15.32
N ARG A 239 8.33 5.84 -14.77
CA ARG A 239 7.70 6.90 -15.56
C ARG A 239 8.78 7.90 -16.01
N PRO A 240 8.85 8.24 -17.32
CA PRO A 240 9.76 9.27 -17.79
C PRO A 240 9.52 10.59 -17.08
N ARG A 241 10.60 11.30 -16.72
CA ARG A 241 10.58 12.58 -16.01
C ARG A 241 9.88 12.52 -14.64
N GLY A 242 9.77 11.33 -14.04
CA GLY A 242 9.31 11.14 -12.66
C GLY A 242 10.47 11.16 -11.67
N HIS A 243 10.18 11.21 -10.37
CA HIS A 243 11.21 11.20 -9.32
C HIS A 243 12.20 10.05 -9.47
N LEU A 244 11.69 8.84 -9.76
CA LEU A 244 12.55 7.67 -9.92
C LEU A 244 13.48 7.79 -11.14
N ASP A 245 13.01 8.31 -12.27
CA ASP A 245 13.86 8.56 -13.44
C ASP A 245 15.03 9.51 -13.08
N HIS A 246 14.74 10.61 -12.38
CA HIS A 246 15.77 11.53 -11.89
C HIS A 246 16.77 10.85 -10.94
N LEU A 247 16.31 10.03 -9.99
CA LEU A 247 17.19 9.29 -9.08
C LEU A 247 18.06 8.27 -9.80
N LEU A 248 17.51 7.53 -10.76
CA LEU A 248 18.27 6.54 -11.52
C LEU A 248 19.36 7.20 -12.35
N ARG A 249 19.06 8.33 -13.01
CA ARG A 249 20.06 9.11 -13.76
C ARG A 249 21.15 9.64 -12.85
N ALA A 250 20.77 10.27 -11.74
CA ALA A 250 21.73 10.80 -10.77
C ALA A 250 22.68 9.70 -10.25
N ARG A 251 22.15 8.49 -9.98
CA ARG A 251 22.96 7.35 -9.56
C ARG A 251 23.89 6.84 -10.65
N LEU A 252 23.42 6.77 -11.90
CA LEU A 252 24.22 6.26 -13.03
C LEU A 252 25.34 7.22 -13.46
N THR A 253 25.15 8.52 -13.25
CA THR A 253 26.16 9.54 -13.57
C THR A 253 27.18 9.78 -12.45
N GLU A 254 26.94 9.20 -11.26
CA GLU A 254 27.80 9.39 -10.08
C GLU A 254 28.90 8.31 -10.03
N PRO A 255 30.18 8.67 -10.21
CA PRO A 255 31.27 7.69 -10.39
C PRO A 255 31.49 6.74 -9.21
N ASP A 256 31.12 7.13 -7.99
CA ASP A 256 31.33 6.31 -6.79
C ASP A 256 30.28 5.20 -6.65
N PHE A 257 29.20 5.22 -7.45
CA PHE A 257 28.33 4.06 -7.55
C PHE A 257 28.89 3.03 -8.54
N PRO A 258 28.80 1.72 -8.21
CA PRO A 258 29.24 0.68 -9.13
C PRO A 258 28.47 0.73 -10.45
N ALA A 259 29.21 0.67 -11.57
CA ALA A 259 28.61 0.43 -12.87
C ALA A 259 27.83 -0.90 -12.87
N ALA A 260 26.80 -1.01 -13.72
CA ALA A 260 25.94 -2.19 -13.81
C ALA A 260 25.25 -2.59 -12.48
N SER A 261 25.03 -1.63 -11.57
CA SER A 261 24.28 -1.86 -10.33
C SER A 261 22.76 -1.70 -10.48
N ILE A 262 22.28 -1.18 -11.61
CA ILE A 262 20.84 -0.93 -11.86
C ILE A 262 20.33 -1.85 -12.96
N TYR A 263 19.30 -2.63 -12.65
CA TYR A 263 18.63 -3.54 -13.56
C TYR A 263 17.25 -2.98 -13.92
N LEU A 264 16.97 -2.81 -15.20
CA LEU A 264 15.72 -2.25 -15.72
C LEU A 264 14.83 -3.38 -16.22
N ALA A 265 13.64 -3.52 -15.65
CA ALA A 265 12.66 -4.47 -16.14
C ALA A 265 12.07 -3.97 -17.47
N LEU A 266 12.44 -4.62 -18.58
CA LEU A 266 12.05 -4.17 -19.92
C LEU A 266 10.64 -4.65 -20.26
N GLY A 267 9.77 -3.73 -20.70
CA GLY A 267 8.43 -4.08 -21.16
C GLY A 267 7.52 -2.86 -21.36
N PRO A 268 6.41 -2.99 -22.11
CA PRO A 268 5.52 -1.87 -22.41
C PRO A 268 4.87 -1.27 -21.16
N GLU A 269 4.54 -2.10 -20.17
CA GLU A 269 3.96 -1.68 -18.88
C GLU A 269 5.01 -1.48 -17.77
N LEU A 270 6.27 -1.76 -18.06
CA LEU A 270 7.40 -1.77 -17.13
C LEU A 270 8.29 -0.55 -17.39
N VAL A 271 9.55 -0.75 -17.78
CA VAL A 271 10.41 0.29 -18.36
C VAL A 271 10.32 0.22 -19.88
N ARG A 272 9.70 1.25 -20.46
CA ARG A 272 9.53 1.39 -21.92
C ARG A 272 10.87 1.54 -22.62
N LYS A 273 10.95 1.01 -23.84
CA LYS A 273 12.18 0.94 -24.64
C LYS A 273 12.91 2.28 -24.74
N GLU A 274 12.20 3.37 -25.04
CA GLU A 274 12.81 4.67 -25.27
C GLU A 274 13.52 5.21 -24.01
N LEU A 275 12.96 4.94 -22.83
CA LEU A 275 13.58 5.31 -21.57
C LEU A 275 14.68 4.32 -21.18
N ALA A 276 14.48 3.03 -21.43
CA ALA A 276 15.46 2.00 -21.17
C ALA A 276 16.75 2.25 -21.94
N ASP A 277 16.67 2.56 -23.24
CA ASP A 277 17.82 2.84 -24.10
C ASP A 277 18.66 4.00 -23.51
N GLN A 278 18.01 5.10 -23.10
CA GLN A 278 18.68 6.25 -22.48
C GLN A 278 19.37 5.92 -21.15
N LEU A 279 18.75 5.06 -20.32
CA LEU A 279 19.34 4.66 -19.04
C LEU A 279 20.45 3.62 -19.24
N MET A 280 20.34 2.77 -20.26
CA MET A 280 21.36 1.78 -20.62
C MET A 280 22.61 2.46 -21.20
N GLU A 281 22.46 3.55 -21.96
CA GLU A 281 23.58 4.40 -22.39
C GLU A 281 24.37 4.98 -21.20
N LEU A 282 23.70 5.21 -20.07
CA LEU A 282 24.31 5.65 -18.81
C LEU A 282 24.84 4.49 -17.95
N GLY A 283 24.79 3.24 -18.43
CA GLY A 283 25.36 2.07 -17.76
C GLY A 283 24.38 1.20 -16.97
N ALA A 284 23.07 1.40 -17.12
CA ALA A 284 22.07 0.46 -16.60
C ALA A 284 22.04 -0.85 -17.42
N VAL A 285 21.56 -1.92 -16.79
CA VAL A 285 21.44 -3.25 -17.41
C VAL A 285 19.98 -3.54 -17.72
N GLY A 286 19.66 -3.75 -19.00
CA GLY A 286 18.35 -4.23 -19.41
C GLY A 286 18.11 -5.66 -18.92
N TRP A 287 16.98 -5.89 -18.26
CA TRP A 287 16.56 -7.20 -17.80
C TRP A 287 15.20 -7.57 -18.39
N PHE A 288 15.20 -8.61 -19.23
CA PHE A 288 13.99 -9.19 -19.80
C PHE A 288 13.58 -10.42 -18.99
N VAL A 289 12.29 -10.49 -18.66
CA VAL A 289 11.68 -11.67 -18.02
C VAL A 289 10.74 -12.27 -19.04
N PHE A 290 11.06 -13.48 -19.51
CA PHE A 290 10.15 -14.26 -20.35
C PHE A 290 8.81 -14.43 -19.63
N ASP A 291 7.72 -14.30 -20.37
CA ASP A 291 6.33 -14.30 -19.88
C ASP A 291 5.89 -13.10 -19.02
N ALA A 292 6.77 -12.13 -18.70
CA ALA A 292 6.33 -10.89 -18.05
C ALA A 292 5.48 -10.00 -18.97
N ALA A 293 5.64 -10.15 -20.28
CA ALA A 293 4.80 -9.45 -21.26
C ALA A 293 3.36 -9.99 -21.28
N GLY A 294 3.07 -11.09 -20.59
CA GLY A 294 1.76 -11.74 -20.54
C GLY A 294 1.09 -11.68 -21.89
N GLN A 295 1.38 -12.63 -22.79
CA GLN A 295 0.38 -12.90 -23.82
C GLN A 295 -0.92 -13.05 -23.04
N SER A 296 -1.88 -12.15 -23.30
CA SER A 296 -3.20 -12.36 -22.75
C SER A 296 -3.60 -13.66 -23.37
N ASP A 297 -3.55 -14.72 -22.58
CA ASP A 297 -4.40 -15.86 -22.84
C ASP A 297 -5.80 -15.25 -22.69
N ASP A 298 -6.31 -14.66 -23.77
CA ASP A 298 -7.73 -14.35 -23.95
C ASP A 298 -8.57 -15.65 -23.87
N ALA A 299 -7.87 -16.80 -23.81
CA ALA A 299 -8.35 -18.14 -23.55
C ALA A 299 -7.90 -18.71 -22.18
N ALA A 300 -7.35 -17.91 -21.26
CA ALA A 300 -7.07 -18.40 -19.91
C ALA A 300 -8.42 -18.76 -19.30
N PRO A 301 -8.64 -20.01 -18.87
CA PRO A 301 -9.86 -20.35 -18.17
C PRO A 301 -10.00 -19.39 -16.97
N PRO A 302 -11.22 -18.98 -16.62
CA PRO A 302 -11.42 -18.08 -15.50
C PRO A 302 -10.61 -18.57 -14.30
N PRO A 303 -9.93 -17.68 -13.55
CA PRO A 303 -9.00 -18.06 -12.49
C PRO A 303 -9.63 -18.99 -11.44
N TRP A 304 -10.96 -18.94 -11.36
CA TRP A 304 -11.77 -19.73 -10.49
C TRP A 304 -12.00 -21.12 -11.10
N PRO A 305 -11.49 -22.21 -10.50
CA PRO A 305 -11.67 -23.55 -11.04
C PRO A 305 -13.17 -23.79 -11.28
N GLU A 306 -13.49 -24.41 -12.42
CA GLU A 306 -14.83 -24.94 -12.67
C GLU A 306 -15.24 -25.74 -11.44
N ALA A 307 -16.15 -25.18 -10.65
CA ALA A 307 -16.83 -25.95 -9.64
C ALA A 307 -17.72 -26.91 -10.40
N ARG A 308 -17.15 -28.03 -10.87
CA ARG A 308 -17.87 -29.17 -11.41
C ARG A 308 -18.61 -29.80 -10.24
N THR A 309 -19.67 -29.15 -9.77
CA THR A 309 -20.78 -29.87 -9.15
C THR A 309 -21.42 -30.64 -10.29
N ALA A 310 -20.94 -31.87 -10.52
CA ALA A 310 -21.31 -32.71 -11.66
C ALA A 310 -22.83 -32.97 -11.80
N ASP A 311 -23.63 -32.58 -10.79
CA ASP A 311 -25.09 -32.77 -10.75
C ASP A 311 -25.91 -31.48 -10.92
N ARG A 312 -25.30 -30.29 -11.09
CA ARG A 312 -26.07 -29.04 -11.19
C ARG A 312 -26.23 -28.58 -12.63
N ARG A 313 -27.47 -28.49 -13.10
CA ARG A 313 -27.78 -27.83 -14.39
C ARG A 313 -27.42 -26.35 -14.29
N PRO A 314 -26.73 -25.76 -15.29
CA PRO A 314 -26.49 -24.33 -15.34
C PRO A 314 -27.79 -23.55 -15.25
N ALA A 315 -27.75 -22.37 -14.62
CA ALA A 315 -28.88 -21.46 -14.62
C ALA A 315 -29.17 -20.98 -16.05
N PRO A 316 -30.43 -20.64 -16.38
CA PRO A 316 -30.76 -20.15 -17.71
C PRO A 316 -30.16 -18.77 -17.93
N VAL A 317 -29.52 -18.58 -19.09
CA VAL A 317 -29.22 -17.24 -19.63
C VAL A 317 -30.46 -16.74 -20.36
N ILE A 318 -31.00 -15.61 -19.94
CA ILE A 318 -32.25 -15.05 -20.46
C ILE A 318 -32.05 -13.63 -20.98
N SER A 319 -32.90 -13.21 -21.90
CA SER A 319 -32.96 -11.80 -22.30
C SER A 319 -33.46 -10.94 -21.14
N LEU A 320 -33.02 -9.67 -21.10
CA LEU A 320 -33.54 -8.70 -20.15
C LEU A 320 -35.08 -8.66 -20.25
N PRO A 321 -35.82 -8.97 -19.17
CA PRO A 321 -37.27 -9.01 -19.24
C PRO A 321 -37.82 -7.59 -19.41
N ASP A 322 -38.73 -7.41 -20.37
CA ASP A 322 -39.45 -6.16 -20.59
C ASP A 322 -40.55 -5.99 -19.53
N LEU A 323 -40.12 -5.55 -18.35
CA LEU A 323 -41.01 -5.30 -17.21
C LEU A 323 -41.28 -3.80 -17.13
N ARG A 324 -42.52 -3.40 -17.48
CA ARG A 324 -43.00 -2.02 -17.32
C ARG A 324 -42.82 -1.52 -15.89
N ASP A 325 -42.99 -2.41 -14.91
CA ASP A 325 -42.68 -2.18 -13.51
C ASP A 325 -41.47 -3.05 -13.13
N TRP A 326 -40.32 -2.44 -12.85
CA TRP A 326 -39.13 -3.16 -12.37
C TRP A 326 -39.33 -3.63 -10.92
N PRO A 327 -39.61 -4.93 -10.65
CA PRO A 327 -39.99 -5.39 -9.32
C PRO A 327 -38.77 -5.77 -8.47
N TYR A 328 -37.56 -5.51 -8.97
CA TYR A 328 -36.31 -5.81 -8.30
C TYR A 328 -35.68 -4.55 -7.73
N LEU A 329 -34.83 -4.74 -6.74
CA LEU A 329 -33.82 -3.78 -6.31
C LEU A 329 -32.45 -4.32 -6.76
N THR A 330 -31.64 -3.47 -7.40
CA THR A 330 -30.36 -3.88 -7.99
C THR A 330 -29.21 -3.43 -7.11
N HIS A 331 -28.35 -4.37 -6.71
CA HIS A 331 -27.03 -4.06 -6.16
C HIS A 331 -26.00 -4.18 -7.28
N CYS A 332 -25.51 -3.03 -7.77
CA CYS A 332 -24.44 -3.01 -8.75
C CYS A 332 -23.10 -3.34 -8.09
N THR A 333 -22.40 -4.32 -8.65
CA THR A 333 -21.04 -4.69 -8.25
C THR A 333 -20.04 -3.92 -9.09
N ARG A 334 -18.87 -3.65 -8.52
CA ARG A 334 -17.82 -2.86 -9.16
C ARG A 334 -16.45 -3.42 -8.84
N ARG A 335 -15.44 -2.96 -9.57
CA ARG A 335 -14.03 -3.26 -9.29
C ARG A 335 -13.62 -2.87 -7.87
N ARG A 336 -12.74 -3.67 -7.27
CA ARG A 336 -12.14 -3.41 -5.95
C ARG A 336 -10.65 -3.08 -6.10
N HIS A 337 -10.21 -1.92 -5.63
CA HIS A 337 -8.81 -1.46 -5.77
C HIS A 337 -7.83 -2.01 -4.70
N GLY A 338 -8.31 -2.86 -3.82
CA GLY A 338 -7.55 -3.41 -2.68
C GLY A 338 -8.20 -4.71 -2.22
N PRO A 339 -7.94 -5.16 -0.98
CA PRO A 339 -8.52 -6.39 -0.48
C PRO A 339 -10.06 -6.36 -0.52
N TRP A 340 -10.64 -7.54 -0.71
CA TRP A 340 -12.07 -7.73 -0.50
C TRP A 340 -12.47 -7.36 0.93
N PRO A 341 -13.75 -7.01 1.20
CA PRO A 341 -14.19 -6.63 2.54
C PRO A 341 -13.90 -7.68 3.64
N ASP A 342 -13.82 -8.95 3.26
CA ASP A 342 -13.57 -10.10 4.12
C ASP A 342 -12.20 -10.75 3.92
N GLU A 343 -11.29 -10.11 3.19
CA GLU A 343 -9.95 -10.61 2.86
C GLU A 343 -8.86 -9.91 3.68
N ASP A 344 -7.89 -10.69 4.16
CA ASP A 344 -6.71 -10.14 4.83
C ASP A 344 -5.77 -9.48 3.80
N GLU A 345 -5.14 -8.36 4.15
CA GLU A 345 -4.19 -7.66 3.27
C GLU A 345 -3.05 -8.59 2.80
N ASN A 346 -2.58 -9.53 3.61
CA ASN A 346 -1.53 -10.46 3.19
C ASN A 346 -2.03 -11.52 2.22
N GLU A 347 -3.28 -11.96 2.34
CA GLU A 347 -3.91 -12.87 1.37
C GLU A 347 -4.05 -12.19 0.01
N PHE A 348 -4.53 -10.94 0.00
CA PHE A 348 -4.58 -10.11 -1.19
C PHE A 348 -3.19 -9.94 -1.85
N LEU A 349 -2.16 -9.64 -1.04
CA LEU A 349 -0.79 -9.51 -1.54
C LEU A 349 -0.22 -10.84 -2.05
N ASP A 350 -0.54 -11.96 -1.41
CA ASP A 350 -0.14 -13.29 -1.88
C ASP A 350 -0.71 -13.57 -3.25
N ASP A 351 -1.99 -13.31 -3.43
CA ASP A 351 -2.67 -13.60 -4.68
C ASP A 351 -2.09 -12.77 -5.83
N LEU A 352 -1.83 -11.48 -5.59
CA LEU A 352 -1.13 -10.62 -6.55
C LEU A 352 0.31 -11.09 -6.85
N ILE A 353 1.12 -11.37 -5.83
CA ILE A 353 2.54 -11.71 -5.99
C ILE A 353 2.72 -13.09 -6.62
N LEU A 354 1.88 -14.04 -6.24
CA LEU A 354 1.95 -15.44 -6.67
C LEU A 354 1.06 -15.72 -7.88
N ASP A 355 0.36 -14.72 -8.41
CA ASP A 355 -0.56 -14.82 -9.56
C ASP A 355 -1.59 -15.94 -9.37
N ARG A 356 -2.23 -15.94 -8.19
CA ARG A 356 -3.28 -16.90 -7.83
C ARG A 356 -4.64 -16.41 -8.31
N ALA A 357 -5.61 -17.32 -8.26
CA ALA A 357 -6.98 -17.07 -8.71
C ALA A 357 -7.63 -15.82 -8.09
N GLY A 358 -7.36 -15.53 -6.81
CA GLY A 358 -7.95 -14.39 -6.12
C GLY A 358 -7.36 -13.03 -6.48
N ALA A 359 -6.35 -12.98 -7.36
CA ALA A 359 -5.76 -11.73 -7.82
C ALA A 359 -6.71 -10.88 -8.68
N ASP A 360 -7.74 -11.48 -9.29
CA ASP A 360 -8.72 -10.75 -10.11
C ASP A 360 -9.72 -10.00 -9.23
N HIS A 361 -9.67 -8.66 -9.28
CA HIS A 361 -10.56 -7.77 -8.54
C HIS A 361 -11.51 -6.97 -9.46
N SER A 362 -11.78 -7.50 -10.65
CA SER A 362 -12.78 -6.96 -11.57
C SER A 362 -14.20 -6.95 -10.99
N ALA A 363 -15.11 -6.20 -11.61
CA ALA A 363 -16.53 -6.20 -11.24
C ALA A 363 -17.18 -7.58 -11.43
N LEU A 364 -16.77 -8.33 -12.46
CA LEU A 364 -17.18 -9.71 -12.66
C LEU A 364 -16.71 -10.60 -11.50
N ALA A 365 -15.45 -10.49 -11.08
CA ALA A 365 -14.92 -11.23 -9.93
C ALA A 365 -15.66 -10.89 -8.64
N ALA A 366 -16.03 -9.62 -8.42
CA ALA A 366 -16.86 -9.22 -7.29
C ALA A 366 -18.22 -9.93 -7.30
N LEU A 367 -18.90 -9.95 -8.46
CA LEU A 367 -20.18 -10.67 -8.63
C LEU A 367 -20.01 -12.18 -8.41
N TRP A 368 -18.95 -12.77 -8.96
CA TRP A 368 -18.63 -14.19 -8.80
C TRP A 368 -18.43 -14.56 -7.31
N ARG A 369 -17.70 -13.72 -6.56
CA ARG A 369 -17.53 -13.86 -5.10
C ARG A 369 -18.86 -13.79 -4.37
N ILE A 370 -19.72 -12.83 -4.70
CA ILE A 370 -21.05 -12.67 -4.07
C ILE A 370 -21.91 -13.92 -4.29
N VAL A 371 -21.92 -14.47 -5.52
CA VAL A 371 -22.67 -15.69 -5.85
C VAL A 371 -22.12 -16.89 -5.07
N ARG A 372 -20.79 -17.03 -4.99
CA ARG A 372 -20.13 -18.16 -4.31
C ARG A 372 -20.26 -18.08 -2.79
N SER A 373 -20.03 -16.90 -2.20
CA SER A 373 -20.15 -16.67 -0.76
C SER A 373 -21.61 -16.65 -0.29
N ARG A 374 -22.55 -16.43 -1.23
CA ARG A 374 -23.98 -16.26 -0.99
C ARG A 374 -24.26 -15.16 0.03
N ARG A 375 -23.53 -14.04 -0.08
CA ARG A 375 -23.68 -12.91 0.84
C ARG A 375 -23.30 -11.60 0.15
N LEU A 376 -24.10 -10.56 0.37
CA LEU A 376 -23.69 -9.17 0.17
C LEU A 376 -23.16 -8.65 1.51
N ILE A 377 -21.90 -8.21 1.52
CA ILE A 377 -21.26 -7.68 2.73
C ILE A 377 -21.56 -6.19 2.83
N ALA A 378 -22.08 -5.77 3.97
CA ALA A 378 -22.41 -4.38 4.24
C ALA A 378 -21.15 -3.54 4.51
N SER A 379 -21.22 -2.25 4.19
CA SER A 379 -20.17 -1.28 4.51
C SER A 379 -20.79 0.02 5.00
N ALA A 380 -20.07 0.74 5.87
CA ALA A 380 -20.39 2.12 6.26
C ALA A 380 -19.75 3.14 5.29
N ASP A 381 -18.99 2.69 4.29
CA ASP A 381 -18.34 3.56 3.30
C ASP A 381 -19.38 4.41 2.56
N LEU A 382 -19.17 5.73 2.55
CA LEU A 382 -20.07 6.75 1.96
C LEU A 382 -21.43 6.89 2.63
N VAL A 383 -21.66 6.19 3.75
CA VAL A 383 -22.85 6.33 4.57
C VAL A 383 -22.51 7.23 5.74
N ARG A 384 -23.44 8.10 6.13
CA ARG A 384 -23.21 8.99 7.28
C ARG A 384 -23.37 8.21 8.58
N GLY A 385 -22.35 8.22 9.43
CA GLY A 385 -22.30 7.46 10.67
C GLY A 385 -21.59 6.11 10.50
N ASP A 386 -21.70 5.25 11.50
CA ASP A 386 -20.92 4.00 11.57
C ASP A 386 -21.73 2.74 11.23
N THR A 387 -23.00 2.90 10.83
CA THR A 387 -23.87 1.77 10.52
C THR A 387 -23.59 1.24 9.12
N SER A 388 -23.09 0.01 9.05
CA SER A 388 -22.89 -0.69 7.78
C SER A 388 -24.21 -1.06 7.12
N VAL A 389 -24.32 -0.79 5.82
CA VAL A 389 -25.51 -1.09 5.01
C VAL A 389 -25.12 -1.74 3.68
N VAL A 390 -26.08 -2.43 3.06
CA VAL A 390 -26.05 -2.79 1.64
C VAL A 390 -27.00 -1.86 0.90
N SER A 391 -26.46 -1.08 -0.04
CA SER A 391 -27.26 -0.21 -0.91
C SER A 391 -27.73 -0.94 -2.16
N PHE A 392 -28.94 -0.59 -2.59
CA PHE A 392 -29.57 -1.02 -3.83
C PHE A 392 -30.17 0.19 -4.55
N THR A 393 -30.44 0.06 -5.84
CA THR A 393 -31.23 1.02 -6.60
C THR A 393 -32.56 0.41 -7.05
N ALA A 394 -33.63 1.19 -7.00
CA ALA A 394 -34.91 0.84 -7.63
C ALA A 394 -35.02 1.31 -9.09
N VAL A 395 -33.94 1.88 -9.67
CA VAL A 395 -33.90 2.25 -11.09
C VAL A 395 -33.94 0.98 -11.96
N PRO A 396 -34.81 0.93 -12.98
CA PRO A 396 -34.88 -0.21 -13.89
C PRO A 396 -33.53 -0.52 -14.51
N LEU A 397 -33.21 -1.81 -14.67
CA LEU A 397 -31.91 -2.23 -15.22
C LEU A 397 -31.66 -1.71 -16.65
N SER A 398 -32.73 -1.46 -17.42
CA SER A 398 -32.67 -0.78 -18.72
C SER A 398 -32.21 0.69 -18.64
N GLU A 399 -32.37 1.34 -17.50
CA GLU A 399 -32.07 2.76 -17.26
C GLU A 399 -30.81 2.99 -16.42
N ILE A 400 -30.28 1.96 -15.73
CA ILE A 400 -29.11 2.10 -14.85
C ILE A 400 -27.87 2.69 -15.57
N HIS A 401 -27.72 2.45 -16.87
CA HIS A 401 -26.62 3.04 -17.67
C HIS A 401 -26.63 4.58 -17.65
N GLN A 402 -27.78 5.22 -17.41
CA GLN A 402 -27.90 6.69 -17.28
C GLN A 402 -27.23 7.21 -15.99
N LEU A 403 -27.07 6.33 -14.99
CA LEU A 403 -26.39 6.63 -13.73
C LEU A 403 -24.88 6.35 -13.80
N HIS A 404 -24.39 5.77 -14.91
CA HIS A 404 -22.99 5.41 -15.09
C HIS A 404 -22.13 6.67 -15.27
N ALA A 405 -21.67 7.22 -14.13
CA ALA A 405 -20.84 8.41 -14.08
C ALA A 405 -19.53 8.12 -13.34
N PHE A 406 -18.42 8.63 -13.87
CA PHE A 406 -17.13 8.57 -13.20
C PHE A 406 -17.05 9.61 -12.09
N ARG A 407 -16.77 9.17 -10.86
CA ARG A 407 -16.57 10.03 -9.69
C ARG A 407 -15.08 10.22 -9.44
N SER A 408 -14.55 11.32 -9.95
CA SER A 408 -13.11 11.65 -9.83
C SER A 408 -12.59 11.65 -8.39
N HIS A 409 -13.38 12.14 -7.43
CA HIS A 409 -13.02 12.16 -6.01
C HIS A 409 -12.96 10.75 -5.37
N LEU A 410 -13.64 9.76 -5.97
CA LEU A 410 -13.60 8.35 -5.55
C LEU A 410 -12.70 7.50 -6.43
N GLY A 411 -12.24 8.03 -7.57
CA GLY A 411 -11.44 7.30 -8.55
C GLY A 411 -12.18 6.14 -9.26
N ARG A 412 -13.51 6.11 -9.23
CA ARG A 412 -14.30 4.96 -9.70
C ARG A 412 -15.62 5.35 -10.38
N TRP A 413 -16.23 4.40 -11.07
CA TRP A 413 -17.59 4.48 -11.59
C TRP A 413 -18.61 4.07 -10.51
N ASP A 414 -19.80 4.68 -10.50
CA ASP A 414 -20.84 4.38 -9.50
C ASP A 414 -21.61 3.10 -9.80
N PHE A 415 -22.12 2.99 -11.03
CA PHE A 415 -22.94 1.86 -11.49
C PHE A 415 -22.23 1.17 -12.64
N GLU A 416 -21.56 0.05 -12.37
CA GLU A 416 -21.01 -0.83 -13.41
C GLU A 416 -22.08 -1.85 -13.89
N PRO A 417 -21.96 -2.42 -15.10
CA PRO A 417 -22.98 -3.30 -15.71
C PRO A 417 -22.99 -4.72 -15.14
N TYR A 418 -22.68 -4.86 -13.85
CA TYR A 418 -22.63 -6.12 -13.12
C TYR A 418 -23.47 -5.98 -11.86
N GLY A 419 -24.27 -6.97 -11.51
CA GLY A 419 -25.07 -6.86 -10.29
C GLY A 419 -25.97 -8.03 -9.97
N VAL A 420 -26.55 -7.94 -8.77
CA VAL A 420 -27.59 -8.85 -8.28
C VAL A 420 -28.89 -8.06 -8.16
N CYS A 421 -29.92 -8.51 -8.86
CA CYS A 421 -31.26 -7.93 -8.79
C CYS A 421 -32.13 -8.85 -7.94
N ILE A 422 -32.65 -8.35 -6.81
CA ILE A 422 -33.43 -9.12 -5.84
C ILE A 422 -34.84 -8.54 -5.75
N ARG A 423 -35.85 -9.41 -5.72
CA ARG A 423 -37.26 -9.03 -5.58
C ARG A 423 -37.46 -8.05 -4.42
N ARG A 424 -38.05 -6.89 -4.71
CA ARG A 424 -38.22 -5.78 -3.75
C ARG A 424 -39.01 -6.22 -2.52
N ASP A 425 -40.13 -6.90 -2.74
CA ASP A 425 -41.00 -7.45 -1.68
C ASP A 425 -40.29 -8.48 -0.79
N TRP A 426 -39.28 -9.19 -1.32
CA TRP A 426 -38.45 -10.08 -0.51
C TRP A 426 -37.51 -9.32 0.41
N LEU A 427 -36.87 -8.26 -0.09
CA LEU A 427 -35.95 -7.40 0.66
C LEU A 427 -36.69 -6.54 1.71
N GLU A 428 -37.85 -5.98 1.34
CA GLU A 428 -38.70 -5.17 2.23
C GLU A 428 -39.11 -5.96 3.49
N ARG A 429 -39.54 -7.21 3.32
CA ARG A 429 -39.91 -8.10 4.44
C ARG A 429 -38.74 -8.40 5.40
N ARG A 430 -37.51 -8.10 4.99
CA ARG A 430 -36.28 -8.28 5.76
C ARG A 430 -35.68 -6.95 6.24
N GLY A 431 -36.42 -5.85 6.11
CA GLY A 431 -36.02 -4.55 6.66
C GLY A 431 -35.29 -3.65 5.68
N ALA A 432 -35.21 -4.01 4.39
CA ALA A 432 -34.76 -3.04 3.38
C ALA A 432 -35.80 -1.93 3.23
N ARG A 433 -35.35 -0.68 3.19
CA ARG A 433 -36.22 0.51 3.10
C ARG A 433 -35.66 1.51 2.09
N PRO A 434 -36.50 2.34 1.46
CA PRO A 434 -36.01 3.45 0.64
C PRO A 434 -35.28 4.45 1.52
N VAL A 435 -34.27 5.12 0.96
CA VAL A 435 -33.60 6.21 1.67
C VAL A 435 -34.51 7.44 1.78
N VAL A 436 -34.29 8.24 2.83
CA VAL A 436 -34.90 9.54 3.04
C VAL A 436 -33.95 10.61 2.51
N TYR A 437 -34.37 11.26 1.42
CA TYR A 437 -33.63 12.36 0.83
C TYR A 437 -33.95 13.67 1.55
N CYS A 438 -33.00 14.20 2.31
CA CYS A 438 -33.16 15.48 2.98
C CYS A 438 -31.85 16.28 3.02
N ASP A 439 -31.91 17.48 3.60
CA ASP A 439 -30.76 18.36 3.74
C ASP A 439 -29.96 18.07 5.03
N GLU A 440 -28.88 18.82 5.23
CA GLU A 440 -27.97 18.62 6.35
C GLU A 440 -28.56 19.03 7.71
N GLN A 441 -29.55 19.93 7.70
CA GLN A 441 -30.24 20.37 8.91
C GLN A 441 -31.20 19.28 9.40
N ALA A 442 -31.94 18.65 8.48
CA ALA A 442 -32.87 17.57 8.77
C ALA A 442 -32.21 16.31 9.36
N TRP A 443 -30.90 16.09 9.14
CA TRP A 443 -30.19 14.96 9.73
C TRP A 443 -30.21 14.95 11.26
N SER A 444 -30.06 16.13 11.88
CA SER A 444 -29.97 16.23 13.35
C SER A 444 -31.26 15.80 14.03
N ASP A 445 -32.38 15.93 13.32
CA ASP A 445 -33.71 15.61 13.80
C ASP A 445 -34.12 14.16 13.50
N LEU A 446 -33.30 13.40 12.74
CA LEU A 446 -33.56 12.00 12.47
C LEU A 446 -33.32 11.13 13.71
N ALA A 447 -34.31 10.29 14.00
CA ALA A 447 -34.21 9.20 14.95
C ALA A 447 -33.05 8.28 14.59
N ILE A 448 -32.39 7.68 15.59
CA ILE A 448 -31.16 6.90 15.39
C ILE A 448 -31.40 5.73 14.43
N GLU A 449 -32.57 5.11 14.51
CA GLU A 449 -33.02 4.02 13.65
C GLU A 449 -33.21 4.41 12.17
N ASP A 450 -33.45 5.69 11.87
CA ASP A 450 -33.66 6.18 10.51
C ASP A 450 -32.39 6.75 9.88
N ARG A 451 -31.37 7.04 10.68
CA ARG A 451 -30.06 7.54 10.22
C ARG A 451 -29.38 6.69 9.14
N PRO A 452 -29.40 5.34 9.20
CA PRO A 452 -28.81 4.53 8.13
C PRO A 452 -29.45 4.76 6.76
N PHE A 453 -30.69 5.26 6.74
CA PHE A 453 -31.47 5.51 5.54
C PHE A 453 -31.41 6.98 5.09
N PHE A 454 -30.58 7.83 5.69
CA PHE A 454 -30.40 9.20 5.22
C PHE A 454 -29.58 9.26 3.92
N GLN A 455 -30.00 10.09 2.98
CA GLN A 455 -29.21 10.47 1.82
C GLN A 455 -29.35 11.97 1.56
N LYS A 456 -28.23 12.64 1.22
CA LYS A 456 -28.31 14.05 0.82
C LYS A 456 -29.12 14.13 -0.46
N LYS A 457 -30.16 14.99 -0.51
CA LYS A 457 -30.94 15.20 -1.73
C LYS A 457 -30.07 15.69 -2.88
N GLU A 458 -29.25 16.70 -2.60
CA GLU A 458 -28.40 17.37 -3.58
C GLU A 458 -27.01 17.65 -2.99
N SER A 459 -26.00 17.70 -3.85
CA SER A 459 -24.65 18.15 -3.47
C SER A 459 -24.01 19.00 -4.57
N LYS A 460 -22.93 19.71 -4.25
CA LYS A 460 -22.14 20.48 -5.22
C LYS A 460 -20.79 19.82 -5.44
N THR A 461 -20.40 19.66 -6.70
CA THR A 461 -19.02 19.29 -7.06
C THR A 461 -18.05 20.41 -6.70
N PRO A 462 -16.72 20.16 -6.68
CA PRO A 462 -15.72 21.22 -6.51
C PRO A 462 -15.82 22.34 -7.57
N SER A 463 -16.34 22.03 -8.75
CA SER A 463 -16.62 23.00 -9.82
C SER A 463 -17.93 23.77 -9.65
N GLY A 464 -18.67 23.54 -8.55
CA GLY A 464 -19.95 24.19 -8.26
C GLY A 464 -21.16 23.56 -8.96
N ARG A 465 -20.98 22.48 -9.74
CA ARG A 465 -22.08 21.78 -10.42
C ARG A 465 -22.95 21.06 -9.40
N LEU A 466 -24.26 21.24 -9.51
CA LEU A 466 -25.23 20.58 -8.68
C LEU A 466 -25.43 19.13 -9.13
N VAL A 467 -25.45 18.19 -8.18
CA VAL A 467 -25.69 16.77 -8.38
C VAL A 467 -26.93 16.41 -7.58
N ASP A 468 -27.97 15.96 -8.27
CA ASP A 468 -29.19 15.40 -7.68
C ASP A 468 -29.00 13.91 -7.44
N TRP A 469 -29.10 13.48 -6.18
CA TRP A 469 -28.94 12.08 -5.79
C TRP A 469 -30.27 11.31 -5.78
N THR A 470 -31.41 12.00 -5.92
CA THR A 470 -32.73 11.35 -5.93
C THR A 470 -32.94 10.47 -7.16
N ILE A 471 -32.19 10.72 -8.24
CA ILE A 471 -32.20 9.92 -9.46
C ILE A 471 -31.78 8.46 -9.21
N GLU A 472 -30.99 8.20 -8.17
CA GLU A 472 -30.51 6.84 -7.86
C GLU A 472 -31.60 5.97 -7.25
N ARG A 473 -32.70 6.55 -6.75
CA ARG A 473 -33.81 5.86 -6.08
C ARG A 473 -33.28 4.79 -5.11
N GLU A 474 -32.40 5.22 -4.21
CA GLU A 474 -31.59 4.33 -3.37
C GLU A 474 -32.46 3.65 -2.30
N TRP A 475 -32.16 2.39 -2.05
CA TRP A 475 -32.68 1.57 -0.96
C TRP A 475 -31.52 1.03 -0.15
N ARG A 476 -31.71 0.84 1.16
CA ARG A 476 -30.66 0.28 2.03
C ARG A 476 -31.22 -0.86 2.87
N HIS A 477 -30.35 -1.79 3.21
CA HIS A 477 -30.56 -2.82 4.22
C HIS A 477 -29.44 -2.71 5.26
N THR A 478 -29.76 -2.72 6.55
CA THR A 478 -28.75 -2.63 7.61
C THR A 478 -28.08 -3.98 7.84
N GLY A 479 -26.74 -4.00 7.81
CA GLY A 479 -25.95 -5.23 7.89
C GLY A 479 -26.00 -6.07 6.61
N ASP A 480 -25.23 -7.16 6.62
CA ASP A 480 -25.07 -8.08 5.49
C ASP A 480 -26.42 -8.65 5.02
N VAL A 481 -26.54 -8.91 3.72
CA VAL A 481 -27.71 -9.59 3.15
C VAL A 481 -27.33 -11.04 2.82
N PRO A 482 -27.85 -12.04 3.58
CA PRO A 482 -27.63 -13.44 3.26
C PRO A 482 -28.41 -13.78 1.98
N LEU A 483 -27.69 -14.22 0.96
CA LEU A 483 -28.27 -14.56 -0.31
C LEU A 483 -28.77 -16.00 -0.38
N GLY A 484 -28.33 -16.88 0.54
CA GLY A 484 -28.62 -18.31 0.55
C GLY A 484 -30.11 -18.67 0.65
N GLU A 485 -30.94 -17.78 1.20
CA GLU A 485 -32.39 -18.00 1.41
C GLU A 485 -33.28 -17.47 0.28
N ILE A 486 -32.72 -16.73 -0.68
CA ILE A 486 -33.52 -16.13 -1.77
C ILE A 486 -34.00 -17.25 -2.73
N PRO A 487 -35.31 -17.39 -2.96
CA PRO A 487 -35.83 -18.37 -3.92
C PRO A 487 -35.24 -18.19 -5.33
N GLU A 488 -35.25 -19.26 -6.14
CA GLU A 488 -34.66 -19.25 -7.49
C GLU A 488 -35.36 -18.29 -8.45
N ASP A 489 -36.64 -18.00 -8.22
CA ASP A 489 -37.47 -17.05 -8.98
C ASP A 489 -37.44 -15.61 -8.43
N SER A 490 -36.71 -15.38 -7.33
CA SER A 490 -36.73 -14.14 -6.59
C SER A 490 -35.49 -13.27 -6.78
N ALA A 491 -34.57 -13.69 -7.65
CA ALA A 491 -33.43 -12.88 -8.06
C ALA A 491 -32.98 -13.21 -9.48
N LEU A 492 -32.18 -12.32 -10.05
CA LEU A 492 -31.45 -12.50 -11.29
C LEU A 492 -30.08 -11.81 -11.19
N LEU A 493 -29.12 -12.28 -11.98
CA LEU A 493 -27.79 -11.68 -12.11
C LEU A 493 -27.70 -10.91 -13.41
N CYS A 494 -27.01 -9.77 -13.46
CA CYS A 494 -26.76 -9.03 -14.69
C CYS A 494 -25.27 -8.89 -15.01
N VAL A 495 -24.92 -9.00 -16.29
CA VAL A 495 -23.57 -8.86 -16.85
C VAL A 495 -23.60 -8.25 -18.26
N PRO A 496 -22.52 -7.64 -18.77
CA PRO A 496 -22.54 -6.95 -20.07
C PRO A 496 -22.37 -7.87 -21.28
N SER A 497 -21.90 -9.11 -21.12
CA SER A 497 -21.60 -10.01 -22.24
C SER A 497 -22.18 -11.42 -22.09
N GLU A 498 -22.40 -12.10 -23.23
CA GLU A 498 -22.90 -13.48 -23.27
C GLU A 498 -21.88 -14.47 -22.70
N SER A 499 -20.59 -14.31 -22.99
CA SER A 499 -19.52 -15.15 -22.45
C SER A 499 -19.46 -15.11 -20.91
N GLU A 500 -19.58 -13.92 -20.32
CA GLU A 500 -19.61 -13.79 -18.85
C GLU A 500 -20.91 -14.34 -18.26
N ALA A 501 -22.02 -14.25 -18.99
CA ALA A 501 -23.29 -14.83 -18.56
C ALA A 501 -23.23 -16.36 -18.50
N GLU A 502 -22.61 -16.99 -19.49
CA GLU A 502 -22.35 -18.44 -19.51
C GLU A 502 -21.48 -18.87 -18.33
N GLN A 503 -20.40 -18.12 -18.05
CA GLN A 503 -19.51 -18.39 -16.91
C GLN A 503 -20.23 -18.31 -15.56
N LEU A 504 -21.06 -17.27 -15.35
CA LEU A 504 -21.83 -17.14 -14.10
C LEU A 504 -22.97 -18.16 -14.01
N ALA A 505 -23.63 -18.46 -15.13
CA ALA A 505 -24.70 -19.44 -15.18
C ALA A 505 -24.26 -20.82 -14.70
N ALA A 506 -22.99 -21.19 -14.94
CA ALA A 506 -22.41 -22.45 -14.49
C ALA A 506 -22.38 -22.60 -12.95
N ILE A 507 -22.33 -21.49 -12.19
CA ILE A 507 -22.27 -21.51 -10.72
C ILE A 507 -23.50 -20.91 -10.03
N SER A 508 -24.31 -20.16 -10.77
CA SER A 508 -25.49 -19.46 -10.26
C SER A 508 -26.66 -20.43 -10.08
N ARG A 509 -27.58 -20.05 -9.18
CA ARG A 509 -28.92 -20.66 -9.08
C ARG A 509 -30.02 -19.81 -9.68
N TRP A 510 -29.71 -18.55 -9.96
CA TRP A 510 -30.64 -17.58 -10.51
C TRP A 510 -30.34 -17.36 -11.99
N PRO A 511 -31.36 -17.04 -12.80
CA PRO A 511 -31.16 -16.65 -14.18
C PRO A 511 -30.15 -15.51 -14.33
N VAL A 512 -29.40 -15.54 -15.43
CA VAL A 512 -28.43 -14.49 -15.78
C VAL A 512 -28.95 -13.71 -16.98
N VAL A 513 -29.00 -12.37 -16.86
CA VAL A 513 -29.40 -11.45 -17.92
C VAL A 513 -28.19 -10.76 -18.53
N VAL A 514 -28.20 -10.61 -19.85
CA VAL A 514 -27.18 -9.81 -20.56
C VAL A 514 -27.69 -8.39 -20.74
N THR A 515 -26.98 -7.41 -20.15
CA THR A 515 -27.29 -5.98 -20.27
C THR A 515 -26.37 -5.34 -21.29
N ARG A 516 -26.86 -5.15 -22.51
CA ARG A 516 -26.12 -4.40 -23.53
C ARG A 516 -26.30 -2.91 -23.27
N TRP A 517 -25.29 -2.27 -22.68
CA TRP A 517 -25.22 -0.81 -22.63
C TRP A 517 -24.73 -0.33 -24.00
N GLY A 518 -25.55 0.48 -24.67
CA GLY A 518 -25.31 0.93 -26.05
C GLY A 518 -24.15 1.89 -26.20
#